data_AF-A0A7Y7H9X3-F1
#
_entry.id   AF-A0A7Y7H9X3-F1
#
_cell.length_a   1.000
_cell.length_b   1.000
_cell.length_c   1.000
_cell.angle_alpha   90.00
_cell.angle_beta   90.00
_cell.angle_gamma   90.00
#
_symmetry.space_group_name_H-M   'P 1'
#
loop_
_entity.id
_entity.type
_entity.pdbx_description
1 polymer ?
#
loop_
_entity_poly.entity_id
_entity_poly.type
_entity_poly.pdbx_seq_one_letter_code
_entity_poly.pdbx_strand_id
1 'polypeptide(L)'
;MTKQEQNKINWLASAMSLPIVYRDEVCYYAKQLNLMGAIAGNDHLLLEEDFKTKYTTQYTDLEIELLTGLFQQFDNNQQDFVAIPRISNDERVRIQMEFMATHQDLSDFNVLVDYITSQDDNTAFILLHLFCNESHLEYLLDDWQVHMNRAMLIKINDFLKLWEIDLSTVEVWDIDFSRRAIVDLPNQTPIAQTSGKKPFWKIW
;
A
#
# COMPACT_ATOMS: atom_id res chain seq x y z
N MET A 1 -21.97 -4.12 -9.69
CA MET A 1 -20.68 -3.46 -9.50
C MET A 1 -20.24 -2.87 -10.83
N THR A 2 -20.01 -1.57 -10.86
CA THR A 2 -19.52 -0.86 -12.05
C THR A 2 -18.02 -1.12 -12.24
N LYS A 3 -17.49 -0.83 -13.44
CA LYS A 3 -16.04 -0.92 -13.70
C LYS A 3 -15.22 -0.02 -12.77
N GLN A 4 -15.75 1.15 -12.42
CA GLN A 4 -15.10 2.09 -11.52
C GLN A 4 -15.03 1.53 -10.09
N GLU A 5 -16.12 0.96 -9.58
CA GLU A 5 -16.13 0.29 -8.28
C GLU A 5 -15.16 -0.89 -8.25
N GLN A 6 -15.09 -1.69 -9.33
CA GLN A 6 -14.13 -2.78 -9.43
C GLN A 6 -12.67 -2.29 -9.38
N ASN A 7 -12.36 -1.16 -10.03
CA ASN A 7 -11.03 -0.57 -9.96
C ASN A 7 -10.67 -0.13 -8.53
N LYS A 8 -11.63 0.43 -7.79
CA LYS A 8 -11.44 0.82 -6.37
C LYS A 8 -11.21 -0.40 -5.48
N ILE A 9 -11.94 -1.49 -5.71
CA ILE A 9 -11.69 -2.78 -5.04
C ILE A 9 -10.29 -3.31 -5.35
N ASN A 10 -9.87 -3.28 -6.61
CA ASN A 10 -8.55 -3.75 -7.01
C ASN A 10 -7.44 -2.90 -6.36
N TRP A 11 -7.64 -1.59 -6.31
CA TRP A 11 -6.71 -0.67 -5.64
C TRP A 11 -6.60 -0.98 -4.14
N LEU A 12 -7.73 -1.18 -3.45
CA LEU A 12 -7.74 -1.61 -2.04
C LEU A 12 -7.07 -2.98 -1.85
N ALA A 13 -7.31 -3.93 -2.74
CA ALA A 13 -6.68 -5.24 -2.67
C ALA A 13 -5.14 -5.13 -2.75
N SER A 14 -4.64 -4.29 -3.67
CA SER A 14 -3.21 -3.99 -3.77
C SER A 14 -2.67 -3.33 -2.50
N ALA A 15 -3.33 -2.27 -2.02
CA ALA A 15 -2.94 -1.55 -0.81
C ALA A 15 -2.87 -2.45 0.43
N MET A 16 -3.86 -3.31 0.62
CA MET A 16 -3.92 -4.24 1.75
C MET A 16 -2.91 -5.39 1.64
N SER A 17 -2.45 -5.73 0.43
CA SER A 17 -1.51 -6.84 0.18
C SER A 17 -0.04 -6.45 0.34
N LEU A 18 0.28 -5.16 0.40
CA LEU A 18 1.66 -4.67 0.63
C LEU A 18 2.25 -5.27 1.91
N PRO A 19 3.54 -5.67 1.94
CA PRO A 19 4.21 -6.15 3.16
C PRO A 19 4.02 -5.21 4.35
N ILE A 20 3.99 -5.76 5.57
CA ILE A 20 3.80 -4.93 6.78
C ILE A 20 5.00 -4.00 6.97
N VAL A 21 6.21 -4.47 6.68
CA VAL A 21 7.43 -3.67 6.84
C VAL A 21 7.60 -2.62 5.73
N TYR A 22 6.80 -2.66 4.66
CA TYR A 22 6.89 -1.67 3.59
C TYR A 22 6.61 -0.25 4.13
N ARG A 23 7.64 0.59 4.25
CA ARG A 23 7.50 1.93 4.86
C ARG A 23 7.45 3.06 3.84
N ASP A 24 7.71 2.74 2.58
CA ASP A 24 7.82 3.74 1.52
C ASP A 24 6.46 4.32 1.13
N GLU A 25 5.35 3.76 1.60
CA GLU A 25 4.01 4.26 1.30
C GLU A 25 3.01 3.94 2.41
N VAL A 26 2.13 4.89 2.72
CA VAL A 26 0.97 4.70 3.61
C VAL A 26 -0.30 4.99 2.82
N CYS A 27 -1.14 3.96 2.66
CA CYS A 27 -2.46 4.08 2.05
C CYS A 27 -3.49 4.51 3.10
N TYR A 28 -4.37 5.43 2.73
CA TYR A 28 -5.35 6.03 3.65
C TYR A 28 -6.71 6.27 2.98
N TYR A 29 -7.71 6.50 3.82
CA TYR A 29 -9.00 7.10 3.48
C TYR A 29 -9.17 8.42 4.27
N ALA A 30 -9.31 9.53 3.57
CA ALA A 30 -9.59 10.85 4.14
C ALA A 30 -11.10 11.10 4.12
N LYS A 31 -11.74 11.03 5.30
CA LYS A 31 -13.20 11.12 5.46
C LYS A 31 -13.78 12.42 4.91
N GLN A 32 -13.20 13.56 5.28
CA GLN A 32 -13.74 14.88 4.90
C GLN A 32 -13.71 15.11 3.38
N LEU A 33 -12.74 14.51 2.69
CA LEU A 33 -12.55 14.64 1.26
C LEU A 33 -13.24 13.53 0.47
N ASN A 34 -13.78 12.51 1.17
CA ASN A 34 -14.25 11.26 0.59
C ASN A 34 -13.24 10.69 -0.43
N LEU A 35 -11.97 10.59 0.00
CA LEU A 35 -10.83 10.31 -0.87
C LEU A 35 -10.00 9.16 -0.30
N MET A 36 -9.72 8.16 -1.12
CA MET A 36 -8.68 7.16 -0.86
C MET A 36 -7.43 7.55 -1.63
N GLY A 37 -6.27 7.34 -1.01
CA GLY A 37 -5.01 7.60 -1.67
C GLY A 37 -3.84 7.05 -0.89
N ALA A 38 -2.65 7.45 -1.29
CA ALA A 38 -1.43 7.02 -0.65
C ALA A 38 -0.40 8.15 -0.59
N ILE A 39 0.38 8.16 0.49
CA ILE A 39 1.46 9.12 0.73
C ILE A 39 2.76 8.33 0.73
N ALA A 40 3.71 8.72 -0.12
CA ALA A 40 5.03 8.11 -0.10
C ALA A 40 5.85 8.61 1.10
N GLY A 41 6.73 7.77 1.61
CA GLY A 41 7.57 8.07 2.78
C GLY A 41 8.42 9.32 2.60
N ASN A 42 8.80 9.67 1.37
CA ASN A 42 9.59 10.86 1.05
C ASN A 42 8.74 12.11 0.74
N ASP A 43 7.41 11.99 0.60
CA ASP A 43 6.56 13.12 0.22
C ASP A 43 6.54 14.23 1.28
N HIS A 44 6.89 13.88 2.53
CA HIS A 44 7.03 14.87 3.59
C HIS A 44 8.11 15.91 3.32
N LEU A 45 9.08 15.62 2.45
CA LEU A 45 10.13 16.57 2.06
C LEU A 45 9.53 17.78 1.33
N LEU A 46 8.36 17.65 0.72
CA LEU A 46 7.63 18.76 0.08
C LEU A 46 7.27 19.89 1.06
N LEU A 47 7.24 19.58 2.36
CA LEU A 47 6.93 20.54 3.42
C LEU A 47 8.17 21.30 3.92
N GLU A 48 9.37 20.97 3.46
CA GLU A 48 10.58 21.71 3.84
C GLU A 48 10.58 23.12 3.22
N GLU A 49 10.90 24.13 4.04
CA GLU A 49 10.94 25.54 3.60
C GLU A 49 11.87 25.75 2.40
N ASP A 50 12.95 24.97 2.33
CA ASP A 50 13.98 25.02 1.30
C ASP A 50 13.86 23.86 0.29
N PHE A 51 12.69 23.22 0.20
CA PHE A 51 12.45 22.08 -0.70
C PHE A 51 12.91 22.37 -2.14
N LYS A 52 12.44 23.49 -2.71
CA LYS A 52 12.75 23.89 -4.10
C LYS A 52 14.23 24.13 -4.35
N THR A 53 14.98 24.46 -3.29
CA THR A 53 16.41 24.68 -3.39
C THR A 53 17.21 23.42 -3.14
N LYS A 54 16.73 22.47 -2.31
CA LYS A 54 17.46 21.26 -1.92
C LYS A 54 17.19 20.04 -2.79
N TYR A 55 16.00 19.94 -3.39
CA TYR A 55 15.54 18.72 -4.05
C TYR A 55 15.09 18.98 -5.48
N THR A 56 15.17 17.95 -6.30
CA THR A 56 14.45 17.85 -7.57
C THR A 56 13.37 16.80 -7.46
N THR A 57 12.24 17.00 -8.15
CA THR A 57 11.14 16.05 -8.15
C THR A 57 10.53 15.89 -9.54
N GLN A 58 9.89 14.74 -9.76
CA GLN A 58 9.11 14.47 -10.97
C GLN A 58 7.63 14.84 -10.80
N TYR A 59 7.21 15.29 -9.61
CA TYR A 59 5.88 15.84 -9.40
C TYR A 59 5.65 17.10 -10.24
N THR A 60 4.45 17.23 -10.78
CA THR A 60 3.97 18.49 -11.35
C THR A 60 3.68 19.50 -10.26
N ASP A 61 3.69 20.80 -10.58
CA ASP A 61 3.34 21.86 -9.62
C ASP A 61 1.96 21.63 -8.97
N LEU A 62 1.01 21.10 -9.75
CA LEU A 62 -0.33 20.74 -9.26
C LEU A 62 -0.29 19.61 -8.23
N GLU A 63 0.50 18.55 -8.48
CA GLU A 63 0.66 17.44 -7.54
C GLU A 63 1.35 17.88 -6.26
N ILE A 64 2.34 18.77 -6.36
CA ILE A 64 3.01 19.36 -5.18
C ILE A 64 2.00 20.16 -4.35
N GLU A 65 1.19 21.01 -4.98
CA GLU A 65 0.16 21.80 -4.30
C GLU A 65 -0.88 20.90 -3.60
N LEU A 66 -1.35 19.86 -4.29
CA LEU A 66 -2.31 18.90 -3.74
C LEU A 66 -1.73 18.13 -2.55
N LEU A 67 -0.52 17.56 -2.68
CA LEU A 67 0.15 16.84 -1.59
C LEU A 67 0.38 17.76 -0.39
N THR A 68 0.88 18.97 -0.61
CA THR A 68 1.10 19.95 0.45
C THR A 68 -0.21 20.29 1.17
N GLY A 69 -1.29 20.50 0.43
CA GLY A 69 -2.61 20.75 1.00
C GLY A 69 -3.14 19.57 1.83
N LEU A 70 -2.94 18.34 1.35
CA LEU A 70 -3.33 17.13 2.07
C LEU A 70 -2.56 16.95 3.38
N PHE A 71 -1.24 17.19 3.37
CA PHE A 71 -0.43 17.16 4.59
C PHE A 71 -0.86 18.22 5.60
N GLN A 72 -1.15 19.44 5.16
CA GLN A 72 -1.67 20.48 6.04
C GLN A 72 -3.02 20.09 6.65
N GLN A 73 -3.91 19.46 5.87
CA GLN A 73 -5.18 18.94 6.42
C GLN A 73 -4.95 17.80 7.41
N PHE A 74 -4.02 16.89 7.11
CA PHE A 74 -3.62 15.82 8.01
C PHE A 74 -3.15 16.39 9.35
N ASP A 75 -2.22 17.35 9.34
CA ASP A 75 -1.68 17.97 10.54
C ASP A 75 -2.74 18.65 11.39
N ASN A 76 -3.75 19.24 10.73
CA ASN A 76 -4.86 19.89 11.42
C ASN A 76 -5.91 18.90 11.96
N ASN A 77 -6.16 17.79 11.27
CA ASN A 77 -7.28 16.87 11.56
C ASN A 77 -6.90 15.39 11.35
N GLN A 78 -5.88 14.90 12.06
CA GLN A 78 -5.37 13.53 11.91
C GLN A 78 -6.45 12.44 12.04
N GLN A 79 -7.46 12.64 12.89
CA GLN A 79 -8.56 11.69 13.12
C GLN A 79 -9.45 11.42 11.89
N ASP A 80 -9.40 12.31 10.89
CA ASP A 80 -10.17 12.16 9.65
C ASP A 80 -9.44 11.32 8.61
N PHE A 81 -8.18 10.98 8.87
CA PHE A 81 -7.38 10.08 8.05
C PHE A 81 -7.37 8.69 8.69
N VAL A 82 -7.94 7.74 7.97
CA VAL A 82 -8.00 6.33 8.36
C VAL A 82 -6.96 5.58 7.57
N ALA A 83 -6.02 4.91 8.25
CA ALA A 83 -5.10 4.02 7.59
C ALA A 83 -5.83 2.81 6.99
N ILE A 84 -5.54 2.50 5.73
CA ILE A 84 -6.02 1.26 5.12
C ILE A 84 -5.21 0.10 5.71
N PRO A 85 -5.85 -0.90 6.33
CA PRO A 85 -5.14 -1.95 7.03
C PRO A 85 -4.41 -2.87 6.06
N ARG A 86 -3.17 -3.21 6.36
CA ARG A 86 -2.46 -4.29 5.67
C ARG A 86 -2.84 -5.63 6.28
N ILE A 87 -2.83 -6.67 5.47
CA ILE A 87 -3.03 -8.04 5.95
C ILE A 87 -1.81 -8.45 6.77
N SER A 88 -2.03 -8.91 8.00
CA SER A 88 -0.94 -9.37 8.87
C SER A 88 -0.26 -10.63 8.30
N ASN A 89 0.96 -10.92 8.72
CA ASN A 89 1.67 -12.12 8.27
C ASN A 89 0.90 -13.39 8.65
N ASP A 90 0.43 -13.49 9.91
CA ASP A 90 -0.41 -14.59 10.37
C ASP A 90 -1.63 -14.82 9.48
N GLU A 91 -2.26 -13.73 9.03
CA GLU A 91 -3.44 -13.81 8.18
C GLU A 91 -3.08 -14.21 6.75
N ARG A 92 -1.95 -13.75 6.20
CA ARG A 92 -1.43 -14.22 4.89
C ARG A 92 -1.11 -15.71 4.92
N VAL A 93 -0.44 -16.16 5.97
CA VAL A 93 -0.12 -17.57 6.21
C VAL A 93 -1.42 -18.36 6.25
N ARG A 94 -2.41 -17.92 7.03
CA ARG A 94 -3.72 -18.57 7.11
C ARG A 94 -4.41 -18.69 5.75
N ILE A 95 -4.50 -17.60 4.99
CA ILE A 95 -5.13 -17.58 3.66
C ILE A 95 -4.44 -18.55 2.70
N GLN A 96 -3.11 -18.60 2.69
CA GLN A 96 -2.34 -19.51 1.85
C GLN A 96 -2.51 -20.98 2.28
N MET A 97 -2.51 -21.24 3.59
CA MET A 97 -2.74 -22.58 4.13
C MET A 97 -4.15 -23.10 3.83
N GLU A 98 -5.17 -22.22 3.84
CA GLU A 98 -6.53 -22.57 3.42
C GLU A 98 -6.59 -23.02 1.95
N PHE A 99 -5.79 -22.40 1.07
CA PHE A 99 -5.67 -22.84 -0.33
C PHE A 99 -4.94 -24.18 -0.46
N MET A 100 -3.83 -24.35 0.26
CA MET A 100 -3.07 -25.60 0.22
C MET A 100 -3.87 -26.79 0.77
N ALA A 101 -4.79 -26.56 1.71
CA ALA A 101 -5.64 -27.62 2.26
C ALA A 101 -6.51 -28.31 1.20
N THR A 102 -6.79 -27.69 0.05
CA THR A 102 -7.52 -28.30 -1.07
C THR A 102 -6.62 -28.97 -2.11
N HIS A 103 -5.29 -28.93 -1.91
CA HIS A 103 -4.27 -29.39 -2.84
C HIS A 103 -3.22 -30.29 -2.15
N GLN A 104 -3.68 -31.15 -1.23
CA GLN A 104 -2.82 -32.03 -0.42
C GLN A 104 -2.12 -33.12 -1.23
N ASP A 105 -2.61 -33.39 -2.44
CA ASP A 105 -2.11 -34.42 -3.36
C ASP A 105 -0.95 -33.93 -4.26
N LEU A 106 -0.62 -32.64 -4.21
CA LEU A 106 0.54 -32.10 -4.93
C LEU A 106 1.83 -32.77 -4.48
N SER A 107 2.69 -33.12 -5.44
CA SER A 107 4.04 -33.65 -5.14
C SER A 107 4.85 -32.71 -4.26
N ASP A 108 4.62 -31.40 -4.43
CA ASP A 108 5.39 -30.33 -3.80
C ASP A 108 4.68 -29.77 -2.55
N PHE A 109 3.58 -30.40 -2.11
CA PHE A 109 2.74 -29.89 -1.01
C PHE A 109 3.54 -29.49 0.22
N ASN A 110 4.40 -30.38 0.72
CA ASN A 110 5.20 -30.11 1.93
C ASN A 110 6.16 -28.94 1.73
N VAL A 111 6.78 -28.83 0.54
CA VAL A 111 7.69 -27.74 0.21
C VAL A 111 6.95 -26.41 0.18
N LEU A 112 5.75 -26.38 -0.43
CA LEU A 112 4.90 -25.18 -0.48
C LEU A 112 4.44 -24.78 0.94
N VAL A 113 4.07 -25.73 1.79
CA VAL A 113 3.72 -25.47 3.20
C VAL A 113 4.90 -24.90 3.98
N ASP A 114 6.09 -25.45 3.80
CA ASP A 114 7.31 -24.94 4.44
C ASP A 114 7.60 -23.49 4.02
N TYR A 115 7.46 -23.17 2.72
CA TYR A 115 7.59 -21.79 2.24
C TYR A 115 6.57 -20.86 2.88
N ILE A 116 5.29 -21.24 2.88
CA ILE A 116 4.21 -20.43 3.48
C ILE A 116 4.48 -20.17 4.96
N THR A 117 4.84 -21.19 5.72
CA THR A 117 5.05 -21.08 7.17
C THR A 117 6.34 -20.35 7.54
N SER A 118 7.31 -20.29 6.63
CA SER A 118 8.56 -19.51 6.79
C SER A 118 8.40 -18.02 6.46
N GLN A 119 7.25 -17.59 5.94
CA GLN A 119 7.00 -16.21 5.56
C GLN A 119 7.11 -15.24 6.75
N ASP A 120 7.69 -14.06 6.51
CA ASP A 120 7.81 -12.97 7.48
C ASP A 120 7.04 -11.71 7.06
N ASP A 121 7.10 -10.67 7.89
CA ASP A 121 6.43 -9.39 7.68
C ASP A 121 6.95 -8.59 6.46
N ASN A 122 8.09 -8.99 5.88
CA ASN A 122 8.66 -8.37 4.67
C ASN A 122 8.08 -8.94 3.38
N THR A 123 7.35 -10.04 3.48
CA THR A 123 6.96 -10.82 2.32
C THR A 123 5.47 -10.62 1.98
N ALA A 124 5.20 -10.48 0.68
CA ALA A 124 3.83 -10.51 0.15
C ALA A 124 3.28 -11.96 0.19
N PHE A 125 2.20 -12.24 -0.54
CA PHE A 125 1.74 -13.62 -0.71
C PHE A 125 2.75 -14.42 -1.55
N ILE A 126 3.52 -15.32 -0.92
CA ILE A 126 4.57 -16.12 -1.56
C ILE A 126 4.03 -16.98 -2.70
N LEU A 127 2.85 -17.59 -2.54
CA LEU A 127 2.30 -18.52 -3.54
C LEU A 127 2.11 -17.87 -4.92
N LEU A 128 1.74 -16.59 -4.97
CA LEU A 128 1.62 -15.87 -6.26
C LEU A 128 2.95 -15.87 -7.01
N HIS A 129 4.05 -15.58 -6.32
CA HIS A 129 5.38 -15.56 -6.92
C HIS A 129 5.81 -16.95 -7.40
N LEU A 130 5.54 -17.98 -6.59
CA LEU A 130 5.89 -19.36 -6.94
C LEU A 130 5.11 -19.84 -8.17
N PHE A 131 3.79 -19.64 -8.21
CA PHE A 131 2.96 -20.10 -9.34
C PHE A 131 3.26 -19.35 -10.64
N CYS A 132 3.73 -18.10 -10.58
CA CYS A 132 4.16 -17.36 -11.77
C CYS A 132 5.55 -17.77 -12.29
N ASN A 133 6.42 -18.29 -11.43
CA ASN A 133 7.82 -18.58 -11.78
C ASN A 133 8.10 -20.07 -12.01
N GLU A 134 7.31 -20.94 -11.41
CA GLU A 134 7.43 -22.39 -11.52
C GLU A 134 6.38 -22.91 -12.52
N SER A 135 6.81 -23.19 -13.74
CA SER A 135 5.90 -23.54 -14.85
C SER A 135 5.06 -24.79 -14.59
N HIS A 136 5.54 -25.73 -13.75
CA HIS A 136 4.75 -26.90 -13.36
C HIS A 136 3.63 -26.58 -12.37
N LEU A 137 3.63 -25.39 -11.75
CA LEU A 137 2.59 -24.92 -10.84
C LEU A 137 1.67 -23.86 -11.46
N GLU A 138 1.93 -23.42 -12.69
CA GLU A 138 1.18 -22.35 -13.37
C GLU A 138 -0.33 -22.66 -13.44
N TYR A 139 -0.70 -23.94 -13.55
CA TYR A 139 -2.10 -24.37 -13.60
C TYR A 139 -2.90 -24.04 -12.33
N LEU A 140 -2.23 -23.74 -11.21
CA LEU A 140 -2.86 -23.34 -9.95
C LEU A 140 -3.20 -21.84 -9.91
N LEU A 141 -2.71 -21.04 -10.85
CA LEU A 141 -2.84 -19.57 -10.81
C LEU A 141 -4.29 -19.10 -10.80
N ASP A 142 -5.15 -19.67 -11.65
CA ASP A 142 -6.55 -19.25 -11.75
C ASP A 142 -7.31 -19.56 -10.46
N ASP A 143 -7.14 -20.78 -9.92
CA ASP A 143 -7.76 -21.19 -8.67
C ASP A 143 -7.24 -20.36 -7.49
N TRP A 144 -5.93 -20.09 -7.47
CA TRP A 144 -5.30 -19.21 -6.49
C TRP A 144 -5.87 -17.79 -6.55
N GLN A 145 -6.01 -17.22 -7.74
CA GLN A 145 -6.58 -15.89 -7.93
C GLN A 145 -8.03 -15.83 -7.44
N VAL A 146 -8.85 -16.85 -7.73
CA VAL A 146 -10.23 -16.93 -7.24
C VAL A 146 -10.27 -16.98 -5.71
N HIS A 147 -9.44 -17.82 -5.08
CA HIS A 147 -9.34 -17.93 -3.63
C HIS A 147 -8.90 -16.61 -2.99
N MET A 148 -7.85 -16.01 -3.52
CA MET A 148 -7.32 -14.73 -3.07
C MET A 148 -8.34 -13.60 -3.20
N ASN A 149 -8.99 -13.47 -4.35
CA ASN A 149 -10.02 -12.46 -4.56
C ASN A 149 -11.14 -12.59 -3.54
N ARG A 150 -11.56 -13.82 -3.21
CA ARG A 150 -12.58 -14.06 -2.18
C ARG A 150 -12.09 -13.64 -0.79
N ALA A 151 -10.88 -14.01 -0.40
CA ALA A 151 -10.30 -13.64 0.89
C ALA A 151 -10.14 -12.11 1.03
N MET A 152 -9.63 -11.45 -0.01
CA MET A 152 -9.46 -9.99 -0.07
C MET A 152 -10.80 -9.27 0.01
N LEU A 153 -11.81 -9.72 -0.74
CA LEU A 153 -13.14 -9.10 -0.75
C LEU A 153 -13.78 -9.10 0.64
N ILE A 154 -13.56 -10.14 1.46
CA ILE A 154 -14.07 -10.16 2.83
C ILE A 154 -13.44 -9.00 3.63
N LYS A 155 -12.10 -8.87 3.58
CA LYS A 155 -11.37 -7.82 4.31
C LYS A 155 -11.71 -6.42 3.84
N ILE A 156 -11.82 -6.24 2.53
CA ILE A 156 -12.20 -4.97 1.93
C ILE A 156 -13.61 -4.60 2.37
N ASN A 157 -14.57 -5.53 2.30
CA ASN A 157 -15.94 -5.26 2.74
C ASN A 157 -16.03 -4.92 4.22
N ASP A 158 -15.24 -5.58 5.07
CA ASP A 158 -15.19 -5.27 6.51
C ASP A 158 -14.65 -3.85 6.75
N PHE A 159 -13.58 -3.46 6.06
CA PHE A 159 -13.02 -2.11 6.12
C PHE A 159 -14.01 -1.05 5.63
N LEU A 160 -14.63 -1.26 4.47
CA LEU A 160 -15.61 -0.33 3.88
C LEU A 160 -16.81 -0.14 4.81
N LYS A 161 -17.32 -1.24 5.41
CA LYS A 161 -18.42 -1.18 6.37
C LYS A 161 -18.04 -0.46 7.66
N LEU A 162 -16.86 -0.77 8.22
CA LEU A 162 -16.39 -0.17 9.47
C LEU A 162 -16.29 1.36 9.38
N TRP A 163 -15.90 1.86 8.21
CA TRP A 163 -15.69 3.29 7.97
C TRP A 163 -16.77 3.94 7.10
N GLU A 164 -17.88 3.24 6.86
CA GLU A 164 -19.04 3.72 6.09
C GLU A 164 -18.66 4.28 4.69
N ILE A 165 -17.69 3.64 4.03
CA ILE A 165 -17.16 4.08 2.74
C ILE A 165 -18.07 3.59 1.62
N ASP A 166 -18.63 4.52 0.86
CA ASP A 166 -19.42 4.24 -0.33
C ASP A 166 -18.54 4.26 -1.59
N LEU A 167 -18.33 3.08 -2.19
CA LEU A 167 -17.54 2.93 -3.42
C LEU A 167 -18.09 3.69 -4.62
N SER A 168 -19.37 4.04 -4.62
CA SER A 168 -19.98 4.79 -5.72
C SER A 168 -19.58 6.27 -5.71
N THR A 169 -19.20 6.81 -4.54
CA THR A 169 -18.88 8.24 -4.36
C THR A 169 -17.44 8.52 -3.95
N VAL A 170 -16.77 7.57 -3.28
CA VAL A 170 -15.37 7.75 -2.85
C VAL A 170 -14.45 7.87 -4.05
N GLU A 171 -13.58 8.85 -4.08
CA GLU A 171 -12.58 8.96 -5.14
C GLU A 171 -11.31 8.20 -4.78
N VAL A 172 -10.60 7.71 -5.79
CA VAL A 172 -9.23 7.19 -5.61
C VAL A 172 -8.29 8.15 -6.30
N TRP A 173 -7.41 8.75 -5.51
CA TRP A 173 -6.33 9.56 -6.01
C TRP A 173 -5.01 8.85 -5.77
N ASP A 174 -4.33 8.59 -6.87
CA ASP A 174 -3.06 7.89 -6.88
C ASP A 174 -2.13 8.67 -7.83
N ILE A 175 -0.95 9.02 -7.35
CA ILE A 175 0.08 9.61 -8.19
C ILE A 175 0.85 8.47 -8.84
N ASP A 176 1.01 8.55 -10.16
CA ASP A 176 1.81 7.60 -10.93
C ASP A 176 3.16 7.36 -10.23
N PHE A 177 3.42 6.10 -9.86
CA PHE A 177 4.64 5.69 -9.16
C PHE A 177 5.91 6.17 -9.84
N SER A 178 5.93 6.23 -11.17
CA SER A 178 7.09 6.72 -11.93
C SER A 178 7.46 8.17 -11.58
N ARG A 179 6.48 8.97 -11.13
CA ARG A 179 6.62 10.41 -10.83
C ARG A 179 6.84 10.72 -9.35
N ARG A 180 6.90 9.70 -8.49
CA ARG A 180 7.07 9.86 -7.03
C ARG A 180 8.54 10.02 -6.57
N ALA A 181 9.43 10.35 -7.50
CA ALA A 181 10.84 10.52 -7.20
C ALA A 181 11.11 11.93 -6.65
N ILE A 182 11.77 11.99 -5.49
CA ILE A 182 12.40 13.20 -4.94
C ILE A 182 13.88 12.85 -4.75
N VAL A 183 14.77 13.68 -5.29
CA VAL A 183 16.23 13.45 -5.29
C VAL A 183 16.95 14.69 -4.81
N ASP A 184 17.88 14.49 -3.86
CA ASP A 184 18.75 15.54 -3.32
C ASP A 184 19.62 16.15 -4.42
N LEU A 185 19.79 17.48 -4.38
CA LEU A 185 20.71 18.19 -5.26
C LEU A 185 22.17 18.00 -4.76
N PRO A 186 23.04 17.33 -5.54
CA PRO A 186 24.33 16.83 -5.04
C PRO A 186 25.40 17.90 -4.74
N ASN A 187 25.14 19.19 -4.97
CA ASN A 187 26.14 20.27 -4.91
C ASN A 187 25.78 21.43 -3.96
N GLN A 188 24.96 21.19 -2.93
CA GLN A 188 24.62 22.27 -1.99
C GLN A 188 25.67 22.45 -0.90
N THR A 189 26.08 23.70 -0.69
CA THR A 189 26.84 24.13 0.49
C THR A 189 25.98 23.88 1.72
N PRO A 190 26.49 23.28 2.82
CA PRO A 190 25.67 22.83 3.93
C PRO A 190 24.88 23.98 4.56
N ILE A 191 23.55 23.90 4.49
CA ILE A 191 22.64 24.79 5.21
C ILE A 191 22.62 24.33 6.68
N ALA A 192 22.79 25.28 7.60
CA ALA A 192 22.86 25.02 9.03
C ALA A 192 21.60 24.28 9.52
N GLN A 193 21.79 23.12 10.15
CA GLN A 193 20.71 22.34 10.74
C GLN A 193 20.01 23.14 11.85
N THR A 194 18.76 23.56 11.62
CA THR A 194 17.89 24.06 12.67
C THR A 194 17.29 22.88 13.44
N SER A 195 17.48 22.88 14.76
CA SER A 195 16.97 21.85 15.67
C SER A 195 15.46 22.00 15.90
N GLY A 196 14.66 21.57 14.93
CA GLY A 196 13.21 21.41 15.10
C GLY A 196 12.85 20.03 15.68
N LYS A 197 11.80 19.97 16.51
CA LYS A 197 11.20 18.71 16.98
C LYS A 197 10.94 17.80 15.76
N LYS A 198 11.40 16.54 15.81
CA LYS A 198 11.15 15.57 14.73
C LYS A 198 9.65 15.31 14.61
N PRO A 199 9.00 15.62 13.48
CA PRO A 199 7.62 15.24 13.25
C PRO A 199 7.49 13.74 12.94
N PHE A 200 6.32 13.16 13.18
CA PHE A 200 6.10 11.70 13.17
C PHE A 200 6.25 11.05 11.78
N TRP A 201 6.19 11.85 10.70
CA TRP A 201 6.45 11.41 9.33
C TRP A 201 7.94 11.28 8.99
N LYS A 202 8.85 11.62 9.91
CA LYS A 202 10.16 10.95 9.94
C LYS A 202 9.91 9.53 10.43
N ILE A 203 9.53 8.66 9.49
CA ILE A 203 9.25 7.25 9.76
C ILE A 203 10.56 6.62 10.30
N TRP A 204 10.52 6.28 11.60
CA TRP A 204 11.42 5.41 12.38
C TRP A 204 12.78 5.05 11.79
#